data_AF-A0A1F4E0D7-F1
#
_entry.id   AF-A0A1F4E0D7-F1
#
_cell.length_a   1.000
_cell.length_b   1.000
_cell.length_c   1.000
_cell.angle_alpha   90.00
_cell.angle_beta   90.00
_cell.angle_gamma   90.00
#
_symmetry.space_group_name_H-M   'P 1'
#
loop_
_entity.id
_entity.type
_entity.pdbx_description
1 polymer ?
#
loop_
_entity_poly.entity_id
_entity_poly.type
_entity_poly.pdbx_seq_one_letter_code
_entity_poly.pdbx_strand_id
1 'polypeptide(L)'
;MLSRHSKGNRVFLKLKRRDPFVKLLLAAATALELRGVRFKAMPSDRVTEKAFVDFCAHFPPDAELWQQFGDLKFLAGVAVMLAGHHGFERSAYLALAETLSPGSSTVEQYEAWYRKYKPDFPRLFSMIDRERRVHARVGDQ
;
A
#
# COMPACT_ATOMS: atom_id res chain seq x y z
N MET A 1 -52.18 3.39 -10.75
CA MET A 1 -51.56 3.81 -9.48
C MET A 1 -50.17 3.20 -9.40
N LEU A 2 -49.11 4.02 -9.51
CA LEU A 2 -47.73 3.60 -9.27
C LEU A 2 -47.54 3.36 -7.76
N SER A 3 -46.91 2.24 -7.39
CA SER A 3 -46.23 2.12 -6.11
C SER A 3 -44.85 1.54 -6.34
N ARG A 4 -43.85 2.40 -6.16
CA ARG A 4 -42.43 2.10 -6.16
C ARG A 4 -42.05 1.90 -4.71
N HIS A 5 -41.67 0.69 -4.30
CA HIS A 5 -40.96 0.49 -3.05
C HIS A 5 -39.58 -0.10 -3.35
N SER A 6 -38.60 0.80 -3.47
CA SER A 6 -37.20 0.49 -3.22
C SER A 6 -37.05 0.30 -1.71
N LYS A 7 -36.63 -0.90 -1.29
CA LYS A 7 -36.18 -1.12 0.09
C LYS A 7 -34.78 -1.69 0.02
N GLY A 8 -33.85 -0.88 0.52
CA GLY A 8 -32.41 -0.98 0.40
C GLY A 8 -31.88 -2.40 0.57
N ASN A 9 -31.24 -2.86 -0.50
CA ASN A 9 -30.41 -4.05 -0.48
C ASN A 9 -29.11 -3.71 0.27
N ARG A 10 -29.16 -3.62 1.60
CA ARG A 10 -27.95 -3.60 2.42
C ARG A 10 -27.42 -5.02 2.48
N VAL A 11 -26.57 -5.35 1.50
CA VAL A 11 -25.79 -6.58 1.52
C VAL A 11 -24.80 -6.46 2.68
N PHE A 12 -25.13 -7.07 3.82
CA PHE A 12 -24.16 -7.31 4.88
C PHE A 12 -23.23 -8.43 4.39
N LEU A 13 -22.14 -8.04 3.72
CA LEU A 13 -21.05 -8.96 3.43
C LEU A 13 -20.41 -9.32 4.78
N LYS A 14 -20.69 -10.53 5.24
CA LYS A 14 -20.12 -11.12 6.45
C LYS A 14 -18.65 -11.48 6.17
N LEU A 15 -17.82 -10.46 6.07
CA LEU A 15 -16.43 -10.58 5.69
C LEU A 15 -15.62 -11.13 6.87
N LYS A 16 -15.12 -12.35 6.73
CA LYS A 16 -14.13 -12.87 7.67
C LYS A 16 -12.85 -12.05 7.55
N ARG A 17 -12.18 -11.79 8.66
CA ARG A 17 -11.04 -10.87 8.75
C ARG A 17 -9.79 -11.22 7.92
N ARG A 18 -9.69 -12.46 7.42
CA ARG A 18 -8.64 -12.92 6.47
C ARG A 18 -9.09 -12.84 5.01
N ASP A 19 -10.28 -12.33 4.76
CA ASP A 19 -10.89 -12.30 3.45
C ASP A 19 -10.20 -11.23 2.57
N PRO A 20 -9.74 -11.59 1.37
CA PRO A 20 -9.18 -10.64 0.40
C PRO A 20 -10.09 -9.42 0.15
N PHE A 21 -11.41 -9.54 0.33
CA PHE A 21 -12.34 -8.42 0.22
C PHE A 21 -12.17 -7.36 1.32
N VAL A 22 -11.70 -7.70 2.53
CA VAL A 22 -11.41 -6.72 3.59
C VAL A 22 -10.14 -5.94 3.26
N LYS A 23 -9.11 -6.63 2.75
CA LYS A 23 -7.89 -5.96 2.25
C LYS A 23 -8.21 -5.06 1.06
N LEU A 24 -9.10 -5.51 0.18
CA LEU A 24 -9.58 -4.73 -0.96
C LEU A 24 -10.38 -3.51 -0.51
N LEU A 25 -11.25 -3.63 0.49
CA LEU A 25 -12.01 -2.51 1.06
C LEU A 25 -11.11 -1.53 1.80
N LEU A 26 -10.11 -2.00 2.54
CA LEU A 26 -9.15 -1.15 3.23
C LEU A 26 -8.24 -0.45 2.22
N ALA A 27 -7.70 -1.18 1.25
CA ALA A 27 -6.96 -0.61 0.13
C ALA A 27 -7.82 0.35 -0.70
N ALA A 28 -9.11 0.09 -0.87
CA ALA A 28 -10.04 1.00 -1.56
C ALA A 28 -10.36 2.25 -0.73
N ALA A 29 -10.51 2.13 0.59
CA ALA A 29 -10.69 3.26 1.50
C ALA A 29 -9.43 4.13 1.54
N THR A 30 -8.26 3.52 1.68
CA THR A 30 -6.98 4.22 1.58
C THR A 30 -6.78 4.80 0.18
N ALA A 31 -7.14 4.09 -0.89
CA ALA A 31 -7.09 4.61 -2.26
C ALA A 31 -8.00 5.83 -2.45
N LEU A 32 -9.18 5.84 -1.82
CA LEU A 32 -10.11 6.97 -1.82
C LEU A 32 -9.53 8.19 -1.08
N GLU A 33 -8.86 7.96 0.06
CA GLU A 33 -8.11 9.02 0.77
C GLU A 33 -6.89 9.50 -0.04
N LEU A 34 -6.26 8.59 -0.78
CA LEU A 34 -5.09 8.83 -1.63
C LEU A 34 -5.44 9.36 -3.03
N ARG A 35 -6.72 9.56 -3.40
CA ARG A 35 -7.12 9.88 -4.79
C ARG A 35 -6.54 11.19 -5.37
N GLY A 36 -5.83 11.98 -4.57
CA GLY A 36 -5.01 13.12 -5.03
C GLY A 36 -3.50 12.99 -4.79
N VAL A 37 -3.04 11.93 -4.11
CA VAL A 37 -1.64 11.75 -3.71
C VAL A 37 -0.89 10.97 -4.78
N ARG A 38 0.15 11.59 -5.35
CA ARG A 38 1.07 10.96 -6.31
C ARG A 38 2.46 10.87 -5.69
N PHE A 39 2.87 9.67 -5.31
CA PHE A 39 4.19 9.41 -4.76
C PHE A 39 5.26 9.44 -5.85
N LYS A 40 6.08 10.49 -5.85
CA LYS A 40 7.22 10.63 -6.77
C LYS A 40 8.57 10.64 -6.04
N ALA A 41 8.52 10.80 -4.72
CA ALA A 41 9.64 10.87 -3.80
C ALA A 41 9.15 10.52 -2.39
N MET A 42 10.08 10.44 -1.45
CA MET A 42 9.74 10.28 -0.03
C MET A 42 8.90 11.46 0.47
N PRO A 43 7.90 11.21 1.33
CA PRO A 43 7.03 12.26 1.84
C PRO A 43 7.80 13.29 2.67
N SER A 44 7.44 14.57 2.53
CA SER A 44 8.10 15.70 3.21
C SER A 44 7.24 16.35 4.30
N ASP A 45 5.96 15.97 4.39
CA ASP A 45 5.00 16.50 5.35
C ASP A 45 4.20 15.38 5.99
N ARG A 46 3.52 15.69 7.10
CA ARG A 46 2.80 14.69 7.90
C ARG A 46 1.63 14.05 7.17
N VAL A 47 0.95 14.77 6.28
CA VAL A 47 -0.22 14.27 5.57
C VAL A 47 0.22 13.27 4.52
N THR A 48 1.22 13.62 3.70
CA THR A 48 1.78 12.71 2.68
C THR A 48 2.48 11.52 3.32
N GLU A 49 3.09 11.70 4.49
CA GLU A 49 3.72 10.61 5.24
C GLU A 49 2.72 9.60 5.77
N LYS A 50 1.61 10.05 6.38
CA LYS A 50 0.54 9.15 6.83
C LYS A 50 -0.02 8.36 5.66
N ALA A 51 -0.35 9.04 4.57
CA ALA A 51 -0.78 8.46 3.31
C ALA A 51 0.19 7.39 2.78
N PHE A 52 1.50 7.67 2.80
CA PHE A 52 2.53 6.75 2.34
C PHE A 52 2.68 5.53 3.26
N VAL A 53 2.60 5.73 4.57
CA VAL A 53 2.61 4.64 5.56
C VAL A 53 1.40 3.73 5.39
N ASP A 54 0.20 4.31 5.21
CA ASP A 54 -1.03 3.54 4.99
C ASP A 54 -0.97 2.75 3.69
N PHE A 55 -0.45 3.38 2.63
CA PHE A 55 -0.17 2.71 1.37
C PHE A 55 0.72 1.47 1.59
N CYS A 56 1.89 1.65 2.20
CA CYS A 56 2.84 0.55 2.44
C CYS A 56 2.28 -0.51 3.39
N ALA A 57 1.51 -0.12 4.40
CA ALA A 57 0.98 -1.02 5.42
C ALA A 57 -0.12 -1.93 4.88
N HIS A 58 -0.97 -1.42 3.98
CA HIS A 58 -2.25 -2.05 3.65
C HIS A 58 -2.41 -2.46 2.20
N PHE A 59 -1.68 -1.86 1.24
CA PHE A 59 -1.87 -2.22 -0.17
C PHE A 59 -1.26 -3.58 -0.50
N PRO A 60 -2.00 -4.43 -1.23
CA PRO A 60 -1.45 -5.68 -1.74
C PRO A 60 -0.35 -5.39 -2.78
N PRO A 61 0.57 -6.34 -3.02
CA PRO A 61 1.59 -6.23 -4.07
C PRO A 61 0.96 -6.45 -5.46
N ASP A 62 0.16 -5.49 -5.91
CA ASP A 62 -0.59 -5.51 -7.16
C ASP A 62 -0.12 -4.34 -8.05
N ALA A 63 0.41 -4.66 -9.23
CA ALA A 63 1.00 -3.68 -10.12
C ALA A 63 -0.03 -2.69 -10.68
N GLU A 64 -1.23 -3.14 -11.05
CA GLU A 64 -2.28 -2.29 -11.62
C GLU A 64 -2.77 -1.27 -10.60
N LEU A 65 -2.84 -1.66 -9.33
CA LEU A 65 -3.14 -0.75 -8.23
C LEU A 65 -1.99 0.23 -8.02
N TRP A 66 -0.75 -0.25 -7.86
CA TRP A 66 0.39 0.60 -7.53
C TRP A 66 0.67 1.67 -8.59
N GLN A 67 0.51 1.35 -9.89
CA GLN A 67 0.70 2.29 -10.99
C GLN A 67 -0.15 3.57 -10.90
N GLN A 68 -1.28 3.51 -10.19
CA GLN A 68 -2.18 4.66 -10.03
C GLN A 68 -1.66 5.68 -9.01
N PHE A 69 -0.75 5.29 -8.12
CA PHE A 69 -0.36 6.09 -6.95
C PHE A 69 0.96 6.83 -7.09
N GLY A 70 1.70 6.69 -8.19
CA GLY A 70 3.02 7.33 -8.23
C GLY A 70 3.86 7.11 -9.47
N ASP A 71 5.10 7.56 -9.37
CA ASP A 71 6.15 7.26 -10.34
C ASP A 71 6.59 5.80 -10.20
N LEU A 72 6.67 5.09 -11.32
CA LEU A 72 6.90 3.64 -11.30
C LEU A 72 8.28 3.27 -10.77
N LYS A 73 9.32 4.05 -11.09
CA LYS A 73 10.68 3.82 -10.59
C LYS A 73 10.76 4.07 -9.10
N PHE A 74 10.10 5.12 -8.61
CA PHE A 74 9.99 5.39 -7.19
C PHE A 74 9.31 4.22 -6.47
N LEU A 75 8.12 3.83 -6.93
CA LEU A 75 7.33 2.76 -6.32
C LEU A 75 7.99 1.39 -6.40
N ALA A 76 8.73 1.09 -7.48
CA ALA A 76 9.50 -0.14 -7.58
C ALA A 76 10.56 -0.24 -6.46
N GLY A 77 11.30 0.85 -6.18
CA GLY A 77 12.24 0.85 -5.05
C GLY A 77 11.56 0.78 -3.69
N VAL A 78 10.35 1.33 -3.54
CA VAL A 78 9.51 1.09 -2.34
C VAL A 78 9.16 -0.39 -2.20
N ALA A 79 8.80 -1.07 -3.31
CA ALA A 79 8.50 -2.50 -3.28
C ALA A 79 9.73 -3.33 -2.87
N VAL A 80 10.92 -3.04 -3.41
CA VAL A 80 12.18 -3.70 -2.99
C VAL A 80 12.48 -3.47 -1.50
N MET A 81 12.28 -2.24 -1.02
CA MET A 81 12.42 -1.90 0.40
C MET A 81 11.48 -2.75 1.27
N LEU A 82 10.19 -2.86 0.91
CA LEU A 82 9.22 -3.66 1.66
C LEU A 82 9.54 -5.15 1.59
N ALA A 83 10.07 -5.65 0.47
CA ALA A 83 10.52 -7.03 0.34
C ALA A 83 11.63 -7.42 1.34
N GLY A 84 12.42 -6.43 1.79
CA GLY A 84 13.44 -6.59 2.83
C GLY A 84 12.92 -6.49 4.26
N HIS A 85 11.67 -6.07 4.47
CA HIS A 85 11.10 -5.86 5.79
C HIS A 85 10.23 -7.04 6.25
N HIS A 86 10.27 -7.34 7.55
CA HIS A 86 9.50 -8.44 8.11
C HIS A 86 7.98 -8.22 7.98
N GLY A 87 7.24 -9.29 7.70
CA GLY A 87 5.78 -9.25 7.57
C GLY A 87 5.29 -8.94 6.16
N PHE A 88 6.19 -8.73 5.20
CA PHE A 88 5.91 -8.66 3.78
C PHE A 88 6.38 -9.94 3.08
N GLU A 89 5.65 -10.36 2.04
CA GLU A 89 6.02 -11.56 1.29
C GLU A 89 7.07 -11.18 0.25
N ARG A 90 8.34 -11.51 0.54
CA ARG A 90 9.50 -11.05 -0.22
C ARG A 90 9.38 -11.33 -1.72
N SER A 91 8.93 -12.51 -2.13
CA SER A 91 8.92 -12.88 -3.56
C SER A 91 7.90 -12.07 -4.36
N ALA A 92 6.69 -11.83 -3.83
CA ALA A 92 5.66 -11.02 -4.45
C ALA A 92 6.07 -9.55 -4.58
N TYR A 93 6.72 -8.97 -3.56
CA TYR A 93 7.17 -7.57 -3.65
C TYR A 93 8.36 -7.38 -4.59
N LEU A 94 9.26 -8.36 -4.72
CA LEU A 94 10.29 -8.32 -5.76
C LEU A 94 9.70 -8.48 -7.16
N ALA A 95 8.72 -9.36 -7.34
CA ALA A 95 8.00 -9.50 -8.62
C ALA A 95 7.23 -8.21 -8.98
N LEU A 96 6.61 -7.57 -7.99
CA LEU A 96 5.98 -6.27 -8.15
C LEU A 96 6.98 -5.21 -8.60
N ALA A 97 8.15 -5.13 -7.95
CA ALA A 97 9.20 -4.19 -8.33
C ALA A 97 9.61 -4.36 -9.80
N GLU A 98 9.86 -5.60 -10.24
CA GLU A 98 10.19 -5.93 -11.63
C GLU A 98 9.07 -5.59 -12.62
N THR A 99 7.81 -5.77 -12.20
CA THR A 99 6.65 -5.41 -13.03
C THR A 99 6.51 -3.90 -13.18
N LEU A 100 6.77 -3.12 -12.12
CA LEU A 100 6.67 -1.66 -12.13
C LEU A 100 7.85 -1.01 -12.88
N SER A 101 9.06 -1.52 -12.67
CA SER A 101 10.27 -1.04 -13.33
C SER A 101 11.25 -2.21 -13.49
N PRO A 102 11.38 -2.78 -14.71
CA PRO A 102 12.30 -3.88 -14.96
C PRO A 102 13.73 -3.58 -14.53
N GLY A 103 14.38 -4.55 -13.90
CA GLY A 103 15.73 -4.48 -13.32
C GLY A 103 15.82 -3.77 -11.96
N SER A 104 14.71 -3.28 -11.41
CA SER A 104 14.72 -2.53 -10.13
C SER A 104 15.06 -3.39 -8.91
N SER A 105 14.88 -4.72 -8.98
CA SER A 105 15.26 -5.64 -7.90
C SER A 105 16.76 -5.95 -7.83
N THR A 106 17.53 -5.51 -8.84
CA THR A 106 18.99 -5.62 -8.82
C THR A 106 19.60 -4.71 -7.76
N VAL A 107 20.73 -5.12 -7.20
CA VAL A 107 21.42 -4.38 -6.13
C VAL A 107 21.81 -3.00 -6.63
N GLU A 108 22.34 -2.90 -7.86
CA GLU A 108 22.83 -1.67 -8.46
C GLU A 108 21.72 -0.63 -8.64
N GLN A 109 20.56 -1.06 -9.15
CA GLN A 109 19.41 -0.16 -9.34
C GLN A 109 18.78 0.24 -8.02
N TYR A 110 18.70 -0.68 -7.05
CA TYR A 110 18.18 -0.37 -5.73
C TYR A 110 19.10 0.59 -4.97
N GLU A 111 20.42 0.44 -5.07
CA GLU A 111 21.38 1.39 -4.51
C GLU A 111 21.24 2.77 -5.14
N ALA A 112 21.09 2.85 -6.47
CA ALA A 112 20.86 4.12 -7.16
C ALA A 112 19.57 4.81 -6.68
N TRP A 113 18.50 4.03 -6.51
CA TRP A 113 17.25 4.50 -5.93
C TRP A 113 17.45 5.01 -4.50
N TYR A 114 18.15 4.27 -3.65
CA TYR A 114 18.43 4.65 -2.26
C TYR A 114 19.22 5.95 -2.19
N ARG A 115 20.28 6.11 -2.99
CA ARG A 115 21.10 7.33 -3.03
C ARG A 115 20.29 8.55 -3.46
N LYS A 116 19.34 8.35 -4.39
CA LYS A 116 18.47 9.41 -4.90
C LYS A 116 17.42 9.86 -3.89
N TYR A 117 16.73 8.92 -3.25
CA TYR A 117 15.56 9.22 -2.42
C TYR A 117 15.85 9.26 -0.91
N LYS A 118 16.98 8.71 -0.47
CA LYS A 118 17.49 8.72 0.92
C LYS A 118 16.42 8.45 1.99
N PRO A 119 15.69 7.33 1.91
CA PRO A 119 14.68 6.99 2.90
C PRO A 119 15.28 6.76 4.30
N ASP A 120 14.58 7.21 5.33
CA ASP A 120 14.85 6.86 6.72
C ASP A 120 14.15 5.52 7.05
N PHE A 121 14.81 4.41 6.72
CA PHE A 121 14.23 3.06 6.89
C PHE A 121 13.81 2.75 8.34
N PRO A 122 14.65 2.98 9.38
CA PRO A 122 14.25 2.68 10.75
C PRO A 122 12.95 3.37 11.16
N ARG A 123 12.81 4.67 10.86
CA ARG A 123 11.61 5.42 11.17
C ARG A 123 10.42 4.91 10.36
N LEU A 124 10.57 4.74 9.06
CA LEU A 124 9.49 4.32 8.18
C LEU A 124 8.95 2.93 8.55
N PHE A 125 9.84 1.95 8.77
CA PHE A 125 9.46 0.61 9.20
C PHE A 125 8.75 0.62 10.55
N SER A 126 9.21 1.44 11.50
CA SER A 126 8.52 1.57 12.80
C SER A 126 7.07 2.07 12.66
N MET A 127 6.83 2.98 11.70
CA MET A 127 5.50 3.54 11.42
C MET A 127 4.61 2.51 10.71
N ILE A 128 5.14 1.82 9.71
CA ILE A 128 4.43 0.74 8.99
C ILE A 128 4.03 -0.38 9.96
N ASP A 129 4.95 -0.82 10.82
CA ASP A 129 4.67 -1.87 11.80
C ASP A 129 3.62 -1.44 12.83
N ARG A 130 3.68 -0.18 13.27
CA ARG A 130 2.66 0.39 14.17
C ARG A 130 1.29 0.40 13.50
N GLU A 131 1.21 0.85 12.25
CA GLU A 131 -0.02 0.93 11.48
C GLU A 131 -0.65 -0.46 11.28
N ARG A 132 0.16 -1.45 10.87
CA ARG A 132 -0.28 -2.85 10.73
C ARG A 132 -0.77 -3.44 12.06
N ARG A 133 -0.12 -3.12 13.19
CA ARG A 133 -0.56 -3.56 14.52
C ARG A 133 -1.87 -2.92 14.97
N VAL A 134 -2.06 -1.62 14.74
CA VAL A 134 -3.30 -0.92 15.14
C VAL A 134 -4.49 -1.54 14.43
N HIS A 135 -4.40 -1.74 13.11
CA HIS A 135 -5.48 -2.35 12.34
C HIS A 135 -5.66 -3.85 12.65
N ALA A 136 -4.57 -4.54 13.01
CA ALA A 136 -4.65 -5.89 13.57
C ALA A 136 -5.27 -5.95 14.97
N ARG A 137 -5.51 -4.84 15.69
CA ARG A 137 -6.22 -4.85 16.99
C ARG A 137 -7.68 -4.41 16.87
N VAL A 138 -7.96 -3.48 15.96
CA VAL A 138 -9.34 -2.97 15.72
C VAL A 138 -10.29 -4.07 15.21
N GLY A 139 -9.78 -5.15 14.62
CA GLY A 139 -10.63 -6.29 14.22
C GLY A 139 -10.75 -7.43 15.24
N ASP A 140 -10.12 -7.33 16.42
CA ASP A 140 -10.24 -8.29 17.54
C ASP A 140 -11.25 -7.85 18.61
N GLN A 141 -11.76 -6.62 18.50
CA GLN A 141 -12.85 -6.07 19.31
C GLN A 141 -14.15 -6.12 18.51
#